data_AF-X1MCR6-F1
#
_entry.id   AF-X1MCR6-F1
#
_cell.length_a   1.000
_cell.length_b   1.000
_cell.length_c   1.000
_cell.angle_alpha   90.00
_cell.angle_beta   90.00
_cell.angle_gamma   90.00
#
_symmetry.space_group_name_H-M   'P 1'
#
loop_
_entity.id
_entity.type
_entity.pdbx_description
1 polymer ?
#
loop_
_entity_poly.entity_id
_entity_poly.type
_entity_poly.pdbx_seq_one_letter_code
_entity_poly.pdbx_strand_id
1 'polypeptide(L)'
;QGFVFCVIVSILGSIYYVLNLRNLTFDKPIKKINNNIKNKLIAFCEHCEILPENCTLKKDKTLMHIFYQLIDNDPSLTQKSKSIMLNGLVLSTVADVIVITLGFIPIYLVALAITKKVHFIWATGIILFISVLAWLLFLPRATNKHISLSNDQLDFIKVHYTEEVIRKLKRLCPDYQNSDASNSSTDN
;
A
#
# COMPACT_ATOMS: atom_id res chain seq x y z
N GLN A 1 16.71 36.22 -9.83
CA GLN A 1 16.82 35.24 -8.71
C GLN A 1 15.76 34.14 -8.80
N GLY A 2 14.47 34.45 -9.03
CA GLY A 2 13.41 33.42 -9.11
C GLY A 2 13.62 32.29 -10.13
N PHE A 3 14.09 32.60 -11.34
CA PHE A 3 14.34 31.58 -12.38
C PHE A 3 15.34 30.51 -11.95
N VAL A 4 16.44 30.91 -11.28
CA VAL A 4 17.46 29.98 -10.79
C VAL A 4 16.90 29.04 -9.72
N PHE A 5 16.05 29.55 -8.82
CA PHE A 5 15.36 28.71 -7.84
C PHE A 5 14.43 27.69 -8.48
N CYS A 6 13.66 28.08 -9.50
CA CYS A 6 12.81 27.15 -10.24
C CYS A 6 13.64 26.01 -10.86
N VAL A 7 14.77 26.33 -11.50
CA VAL A 7 15.65 25.32 -12.10
C VAL A 7 16.20 24.36 -11.04
N ILE A 8 16.68 24.87 -9.90
CA ILE A 8 17.21 24.04 -8.81
C ILE A 8 16.11 23.13 -8.23
N VAL A 9 14.91 23.66 -7.96
CA VAL A 9 13.79 22.89 -7.44
C VAL A 9 13.36 21.81 -8.43
N SER A 10 13.34 22.11 -9.74
CA SER A 10 13.06 21.12 -10.78
C SER A 10 14.11 20.00 -10.83
N ILE A 11 15.40 20.32 -10.67
CA ILE A 11 16.46 19.31 -10.63
C ILE A 11 16.29 18.41 -9.39
N LEU A 12 16.08 18.99 -8.22
CA LEU A 12 15.88 18.23 -6.98
C LEU A 12 14.61 17.36 -7.03
N GLY A 13 13.51 17.89 -7.58
CA GLY A 13 12.29 17.13 -7.81
C GLY A 13 12.50 15.98 -8.81
N SER A 14 13.30 16.18 -9.84
CA SER A 14 13.64 15.15 -10.81
C SER A 14 14.48 14.04 -10.18
N ILE A 15 15.50 14.39 -9.39
CA ILE A 15 16.32 13.41 -8.64
C ILE A 15 15.44 12.61 -7.68
N TYR A 16 14.55 13.29 -6.94
CA TYR A 16 13.61 12.65 -6.04
C TYR A 16 12.74 11.60 -6.76
N TYR A 17 12.20 11.95 -7.93
CA TYR A 17 11.37 11.07 -8.73
C TYR A 17 12.15 9.89 -9.29
N VAL A 18 13.31 10.14 -9.92
CA VAL A 18 14.14 9.11 -10.56
C VAL A 18 14.68 8.11 -9.53
N LEU A 19 15.09 8.57 -8.35
CA LEU A 19 15.61 7.70 -7.30
C LEU A 19 14.51 6.96 -6.53
N ASN A 20 13.22 7.21 -6.81
CA ASN A 20 12.09 6.61 -6.11
C ASN A 20 12.22 6.69 -4.57
N LEU A 21 12.69 7.84 -4.05
CA LEU A 21 13.00 7.99 -2.62
C LEU A 21 11.79 7.74 -1.72
N ARG A 22 10.57 7.92 -2.23
CA ARG A 22 9.31 7.56 -1.58
C ARG A 22 9.29 6.10 -1.10
N ASN A 23 9.85 5.17 -1.86
CA ASN A 23 9.76 3.73 -1.57
C ASN A 23 10.39 3.38 -0.21
N LEU A 24 11.37 4.17 0.26
CA LEU A 24 12.01 4.00 1.56
C LEU A 24 11.00 4.02 2.73
N THR A 25 9.96 4.84 2.61
CA THR A 25 8.94 5.02 3.65
C THR A 25 7.60 4.35 3.28
N PHE A 26 7.32 4.20 1.99
CA PHE A 26 6.03 3.76 1.48
C PHE A 26 5.89 2.24 1.31
N ASP A 27 6.99 1.51 1.08
CA ASP A 27 6.94 0.07 0.80
C ASP A 27 6.35 -0.76 1.95
N LYS A 28 6.70 -0.42 3.20
CA LYS A 28 6.23 -1.14 4.38
C LYS A 28 4.70 -1.02 4.56
N PRO A 29 4.10 0.19 4.58
CA PRO A 29 2.65 0.36 4.56
C PRO A 29 1.95 -0.39 3.43
N ILE A 30 2.43 -0.28 2.19
CA ILE A 30 1.80 -0.92 1.03
C ILE A 30 1.85 -2.44 1.12
N LYS A 31 3.00 -3.01 1.52
CA LYS A 31 3.10 -4.46 1.76
C LYS A 31 2.12 -4.92 2.83
N LYS A 32 1.97 -4.16 3.92
CA LYS A 32 1.00 -4.47 4.99
C LYS A 32 -0.44 -4.47 4.47
N ILE A 33 -0.82 -3.46 3.69
CA ILE A 33 -2.16 -3.35 3.08
C ILE A 33 -2.41 -4.51 2.12
N ASN A 34 -1.48 -4.77 1.19
CA ASN A 34 -1.63 -5.82 0.20
C ASN A 34 -1.72 -7.21 0.84
N ASN A 35 -0.88 -7.48 1.85
CA ASN A 35 -0.92 -8.75 2.56
C ASN A 35 -2.23 -8.94 3.32
N ASN A 36 -2.79 -7.88 3.93
CA ASN A 36 -4.11 -7.95 4.55
C ASN A 36 -5.20 -8.33 3.53
N ILE A 37 -5.22 -7.67 2.37
CA ILE A 37 -6.20 -7.96 1.31
C ILE A 37 -6.07 -9.41 0.83
N LYS A 38 -4.86 -9.85 0.52
CA LYS A 38 -4.60 -11.24 0.08
C LYS A 38 -5.04 -12.26 1.12
N ASN A 39 -4.66 -12.08 2.38
CA ASN A 39 -5.01 -13.01 3.45
C ASN A 39 -6.52 -13.13 3.61
N LYS A 40 -7.25 -12.00 3.54
CA LYS A 40 -8.72 -12.02 3.57
C LYS A 40 -9.34 -12.69 2.36
N LEU A 41 -8.82 -12.49 1.15
CA LEU A 41 -9.32 -13.14 -0.06
C LEU A 41 -9.12 -14.66 -0.04
N ILE A 42 -7.96 -15.12 0.43
CA ILE A 42 -7.67 -16.56 0.58
C ILE A 42 -8.64 -17.16 1.61
N ALA A 43 -8.92 -16.44 2.70
CA ALA A 43 -9.86 -16.88 3.73
C ALA A 43 -11.32 -17.00 3.27
N PHE A 44 -11.68 -16.55 2.06
CA PHE A 44 -13.03 -16.81 1.52
C PHE A 44 -13.21 -18.27 1.13
N CYS A 45 -12.12 -18.99 0.89
CA CYS A 45 -12.15 -20.43 0.69
C CYS A 45 -11.71 -21.10 2.00
N GLU A 46 -12.66 -21.33 2.91
CA GLU A 46 -12.43 -21.97 4.22
C GLU A 46 -11.79 -23.38 4.11
N HIS A 47 -11.85 -24.02 2.93
CA HIS A 47 -11.26 -25.32 2.65
C HIS A 47 -10.01 -25.27 1.75
N CYS A 48 -9.53 -24.06 1.40
CA CYS A 48 -8.31 -23.88 0.60
C CYS A 48 -7.04 -23.79 1.48
N GLU A 49 -7.07 -24.19 2.76
CA GLU A 49 -5.87 -24.19 3.62
C GLU A 49 -4.72 -25.02 3.04
N ILE A 50 -5.01 -25.90 2.08
CA ILE A 50 -4.03 -26.69 1.34
C ILE A 50 -4.01 -26.23 -0.13
N LEU A 51 -3.65 -24.97 -0.36
CA LEU A 51 -3.07 -24.64 -1.66
C LEU A 51 -1.76 -25.44 -1.76
N PRO A 52 -1.62 -26.40 -2.68
CA PRO A 52 -0.38 -27.16 -2.79
C PRO A 52 0.78 -26.19 -3.09
N GLU A 53 2.00 -26.50 -2.63
CA GLU A 53 3.12 -25.54 -2.60
C GLU A 53 3.48 -24.96 -4.00
N ASN A 54 3.06 -25.66 -5.04
CA ASN A 54 3.13 -25.36 -6.47
C ASN A 54 2.01 -24.42 -6.99
N CYS A 55 1.04 -24.02 -6.16
CA CYS A 55 -0.01 -23.07 -6.51
C CYS A 55 0.58 -21.72 -6.89
N THR A 56 0.26 -21.25 -8.10
CA THR A 56 0.61 -19.93 -8.61
C THR A 56 0.03 -18.76 -7.81
N LEU A 57 -0.79 -19.00 -6.79
CA LEU A 57 -1.28 -17.98 -5.87
C LEU A 57 -0.16 -17.33 -5.03
N LYS A 58 1.02 -17.97 -4.90
CA LYS A 58 2.27 -17.30 -4.44
C LYS A 58 2.74 -16.17 -5.38
N LYS A 59 2.23 -16.08 -6.62
CA LYS A 59 2.44 -14.91 -7.51
C LYS A 59 1.45 -13.82 -7.13
N ASP A 60 1.81 -13.11 -6.05
CA ASP A 60 1.19 -11.94 -5.42
C ASP A 60 0.30 -11.03 -6.28
N LYS A 61 0.62 -10.83 -7.55
CA LYS A 61 -0.09 -9.91 -8.46
C LYS A 61 -1.48 -10.42 -8.84
N THR A 62 -1.68 -11.73 -8.85
CA THR A 62 -2.91 -12.35 -9.39
C THR A 62 -4.10 -12.18 -8.46
N LEU A 63 -3.92 -12.32 -7.14
CA LEU A 63 -4.99 -12.08 -6.17
C LEU A 63 -5.44 -10.62 -6.18
N MET A 64 -4.46 -9.71 -6.27
CA MET A 64 -4.77 -8.28 -6.40
C MET A 64 -5.51 -7.97 -7.69
N HIS A 65 -5.21 -8.67 -8.79
CA HIS A 65 -5.94 -8.53 -10.04
C HIS A 65 -7.42 -8.96 -9.89
N ILE A 66 -7.70 -10.08 -9.22
CA ILE A 66 -9.08 -10.50 -8.92
C ILE A 66 -9.80 -9.43 -8.11
N PHE A 67 -9.16 -8.92 -7.07
CA PHE A 67 -9.72 -7.88 -6.20
C PHE A 67 -10.11 -6.62 -6.98
N TYR A 68 -9.18 -6.07 -7.77
CA TYR A 68 -9.45 -4.86 -8.55
C TYR A 68 -10.46 -5.10 -9.66
N GLN A 69 -10.44 -6.26 -10.31
CA GLN A 69 -11.45 -6.61 -11.31
C GLN A 69 -12.87 -6.61 -10.71
N LEU A 70 -13.05 -7.09 -9.48
CA LEU A 70 -14.36 -7.05 -8.82
C LEU A 70 -14.78 -5.63 -8.47
N ILE A 71 -13.83 -4.79 -8.02
CA ILE A 71 -14.10 -3.37 -7.73
C ILE A 71 -14.55 -2.63 -8.99
N ASP A 72 -13.86 -2.83 -10.11
CA ASP A 72 -14.08 -2.08 -11.34
C ASP A 72 -15.40 -2.47 -12.03
N ASN A 73 -15.90 -3.69 -11.79
CA ASN A 73 -17.14 -4.18 -12.40
C ASN A 73 -18.40 -3.96 -11.55
N ASP A 74 -18.26 -3.58 -10.27
CA ASP A 74 -19.40 -3.28 -9.38
C ASP A 74 -19.45 -1.79 -9.02
N PRO A 75 -20.57 -1.09 -9.32
CA PRO A 75 -20.72 0.34 -9.00
C PRO A 75 -20.61 0.66 -7.50
N SER A 76 -21.06 -0.24 -6.61
CA SER A 76 -21.04 -0.03 -5.17
C SER A 76 -19.61 -0.10 -4.62
N LEU A 77 -18.82 -1.07 -5.09
CA LEU A 77 -17.40 -1.21 -4.78
C LEU A 77 -16.59 -0.07 -5.39
N THR A 78 -16.90 0.35 -6.61
CA THR A 78 -16.30 1.52 -7.26
C THR A 78 -16.54 2.79 -6.44
N GLN A 79 -17.75 3.00 -5.93
CA GLN A 79 -18.04 4.15 -5.06
C GLN A 79 -17.21 4.11 -3.77
N LYS A 80 -17.11 2.93 -3.11
CA LYS A 80 -16.25 2.73 -1.93
C LYS A 80 -14.76 2.94 -2.24
N SER A 81 -14.32 2.60 -3.45
CA SER A 81 -12.94 2.76 -3.90
C SER A 81 -12.47 4.22 -3.90
N LYS A 82 -13.37 5.19 -4.12
CA LYS A 82 -13.04 6.62 -4.05
C LYS A 82 -12.46 7.03 -2.69
N SER A 83 -13.02 6.51 -1.60
CA SER A 83 -12.52 6.77 -0.23
C SER A 83 -11.15 6.14 0.00
N ILE A 84 -10.90 4.96 -0.59
CA ILE A 84 -9.61 4.28 -0.52
C ILE A 84 -8.55 5.04 -1.32
N MET A 85 -8.90 5.52 -2.51
CA MET A 85 -8.01 6.32 -3.34
C MET A 85 -7.63 7.62 -2.65
N LEU A 86 -8.59 8.32 -2.03
CA LEU A 86 -8.31 9.53 -1.25
C LEU A 86 -7.39 9.23 -0.06
N ASN A 87 -7.63 8.13 0.67
CA ASN A 87 -6.74 7.73 1.75
C ASN A 87 -5.35 7.27 1.25
N GLY A 88 -5.28 6.69 0.05
CA GLY A 88 -4.04 6.37 -0.64
C GLY A 88 -3.23 7.63 -0.96
N LEU A 89 -3.88 8.69 -1.42
CA LEU A 89 -3.25 10.00 -1.64
C LEU A 89 -2.71 10.61 -0.34
N VAL A 90 -3.48 10.51 0.76
CA VAL A 90 -3.01 10.94 2.08
C VAL A 90 -1.77 10.15 2.49
N LEU A 91 -1.80 8.81 2.35
CA LEU A 91 -0.68 7.95 2.69
C LEU A 91 0.59 8.30 1.89
N SER A 92 0.48 8.51 0.57
CA SER A 92 1.61 8.90 -0.27
C SER A 92 2.13 10.30 0.08
N THR A 93 1.23 11.24 0.36
CA THR A 93 1.61 12.60 0.77
C THR A 93 2.38 12.59 2.08
N VAL A 94 1.94 11.79 3.07
CA VAL A 94 2.64 11.64 4.35
C VAL A 94 4.03 11.01 4.14
N ALA A 95 4.14 10.00 3.27
CA ALA A 95 5.42 9.41 2.91
C ALA A 95 6.37 10.44 2.25
N ASP A 96 5.84 11.27 1.36
CA ASP A 96 6.59 12.34 0.68
C ASP A 96 7.08 13.39 1.67
N VAL A 97 6.21 13.85 2.58
CA VAL A 97 6.58 14.81 3.64
C VAL A 97 7.78 14.29 4.42
N ILE A 98 7.75 13.02 4.87
CA ILE A 98 8.84 12.43 5.65
C ILE A 98 10.15 12.41 4.87
N VAL A 99 10.13 11.98 3.60
CA VAL A 99 11.35 11.90 2.79
C VAL A 99 11.91 13.29 2.50
N ILE A 100 11.05 14.24 2.16
CA ILE A 100 11.44 15.63 1.86
C ILE A 100 12.04 16.27 3.12
N THR A 101 11.37 16.18 4.26
CA THR A 101 11.84 16.80 5.50
C THR A 101 13.15 16.17 5.97
N LEU A 102 13.29 14.85 5.91
CA LEU A 102 14.56 14.17 6.21
C LEU A 102 15.69 14.60 5.25
N GLY A 103 15.39 14.86 3.99
CA GLY A 103 16.34 15.38 3.01
C GLY A 103 16.83 16.80 3.31
N PHE A 104 15.98 17.65 3.92
CA PHE A 104 16.34 19.02 4.28
C PHE A 104 17.15 19.15 5.57
N ILE A 105 17.05 18.19 6.49
CA ILE A 105 17.82 18.20 7.75
C ILE A 105 19.34 18.37 7.50
N PRO A 106 20.03 17.56 6.67
CA PRO A 106 21.47 17.74 6.45
C PRO A 106 21.82 19.09 5.83
N ILE A 107 20.95 19.64 4.97
CA ILE A 107 21.15 20.96 4.35
C ILE A 107 21.18 22.05 5.44
N TYR A 108 20.23 22.01 6.38
CA TYR A 108 20.19 22.97 7.47
C TYR A 108 21.32 22.79 8.49
N LEU A 109 21.77 21.56 8.73
CA LEU A 109 22.93 21.29 9.57
C LEU A 109 24.23 21.83 8.95
N VAL A 110 24.43 21.66 7.64
CA VAL A 110 25.58 22.24 6.92
C VAL A 110 25.51 23.77 6.94
N ALA A 111 24.34 24.35 6.68
CA ALA A 111 24.15 25.80 6.75
C ALA A 111 24.46 26.35 8.16
N LEU A 112 24.00 25.65 9.20
CA LEU A 112 24.32 25.98 10.59
C LEU A 112 25.83 25.92 10.85
N ALA A 113 26.53 24.89 10.37
CA ALA A 113 27.98 24.74 10.57
C ALA A 113 28.78 25.89 9.93
N ILE A 114 28.36 26.35 8.75
CA ILE A 114 29.05 27.42 8.01
C ILE A 114 28.73 28.80 8.60
N THR A 115 27.44 29.11 8.81
CA THR A 115 27.04 30.48 9.17
C THR A 115 26.91 30.71 10.66
N LYS A 116 26.81 29.64 11.46
CA LYS A 116 26.58 29.66 12.92
C LYS A 116 25.35 30.49 13.34
N LYS A 117 24.33 30.57 12.48
CA LYS A 117 23.13 31.37 12.73
C LYS A 117 22.06 30.54 13.46
N VAL A 118 21.53 31.08 14.55
CA VAL A 118 20.58 30.39 15.44
C VAL A 118 19.28 29.97 14.75
N HIS A 119 18.81 30.70 13.73
CA HIS A 119 17.58 30.32 13.03
C HIS A 119 17.65 28.95 12.33
N PHE A 120 18.85 28.47 11.96
CA PHE A 120 19.01 27.14 11.38
C PHE A 120 18.80 26.02 12.42
N ILE A 121 19.06 26.29 13.71
CA ILE A 121 18.74 25.37 14.81
C ILE A 121 17.21 25.22 14.91
N TRP A 122 16.50 26.35 14.96
CA TRP A 122 15.03 26.35 15.04
C TRP A 122 14.39 25.68 13.82
N ALA A 123 14.86 25.99 12.61
CA ALA A 123 14.38 25.36 11.38
C ALA A 123 14.58 23.84 11.41
N THR A 124 15.76 23.37 11.80
CA THR A 124 16.05 21.93 11.93
C THR A 124 15.14 21.27 12.96
N GLY A 125 14.94 21.91 14.12
CA GLY A 125 14.06 21.39 15.18
C GLY A 125 12.61 21.25 14.73
N ILE A 126 12.06 22.26 14.04
CA ILE A 126 10.70 22.23 13.50
C ILE A 126 10.54 21.12 12.45
N ILE A 127 11.49 21.02 11.52
CA ILE A 127 11.46 20.00 10.45
C ILE A 127 11.56 18.59 11.03
N LEU A 128 12.43 18.39 12.03
CA LEU A 128 12.55 17.13 12.73
C LEU A 128 11.23 16.79 13.44
N PHE A 129 10.63 17.75 14.15
CA PHE A 129 9.35 17.56 14.81
C PHE A 129 8.24 17.14 13.83
N ILE A 130 8.11 17.83 12.69
CA ILE A 130 7.15 17.48 11.63
C ILE A 130 7.42 16.07 11.09
N SER A 131 8.69 15.72 10.83
CA SER A 131 9.08 14.39 10.33
C SER A 131 8.66 13.27 11.29
N VAL A 132 8.94 13.47 12.58
CA VAL A 132 8.60 12.51 13.64
C VAL A 132 7.09 12.38 13.77
N LEU A 133 6.36 13.49 13.75
CA LEU A 133 4.91 13.50 13.83
C LEU A 133 4.28 12.75 12.64
N ALA A 134 4.76 13.02 11.42
CA ALA A 134 4.34 12.35 10.20
C ALA A 134 4.60 10.84 10.25
N TRP A 135 5.80 10.43 10.69
CA TRP A 135 6.19 9.02 10.77
C TRP A 135 5.47 8.23 11.87
N LEU A 136 5.37 8.78 13.09
CA LEU A 136 4.84 8.06 14.24
C LEU A 136 3.31 8.10 14.31
N LEU A 137 2.67 9.21 13.91
CA LEU A 137 1.23 9.36 14.07
C LEU A 137 0.46 9.22 12.76
N PHE A 138 0.86 9.95 11.72
CA PHE A 138 0.07 10.03 10.50
C PHE A 138 0.22 8.78 9.62
N LEU A 139 1.44 8.27 9.43
CA LEU A 139 1.69 7.12 8.57
C LEU A 139 0.95 5.85 9.07
N PRO A 140 1.01 5.47 10.37
CA PRO A 140 0.31 4.30 10.87
C PRO A 140 -1.21 4.48 10.83
N ARG A 141 -1.72 5.68 11.15
CA ARG A 141 -3.16 5.98 11.08
C ARG A 141 -3.70 5.89 9.66
N ALA A 142 -3.03 6.50 8.68
CA ALA A 142 -3.42 6.41 7.28
C ALA A 142 -3.38 4.95 6.78
N THR A 143 -2.36 4.18 7.18
CA THR A 143 -2.25 2.75 6.85
C THR A 143 -3.41 1.95 7.43
N ASN A 144 -3.70 2.11 8.72
CA ASN A 144 -4.78 1.37 9.38
C ASN A 144 -6.16 1.78 8.84
N LYS A 145 -6.36 3.05 8.51
CA LYS A 145 -7.57 3.51 7.84
C LYS A 145 -7.72 2.88 6.45
N HIS A 146 -6.62 2.75 5.70
CA HIS A 146 -6.62 2.09 4.40
C HIS A 146 -7.05 0.61 4.52
N ILE A 147 -6.48 -0.08 5.52
CA ILE A 147 -6.82 -1.47 5.83
C ILE A 147 -8.31 -1.60 6.19
N SER A 148 -8.83 -0.74 7.06
CA SER A 148 -10.25 -0.73 7.43
C SER A 148 -11.16 -0.52 6.22
N LEU A 149 -10.87 0.46 5.36
CA LEU A 149 -11.68 0.70 4.16
C LEU A 149 -11.60 -0.47 3.17
N SER A 150 -10.43 -1.08 3.02
CA SER A 150 -10.25 -2.27 2.16
C SER A 150 -11.00 -3.47 2.74
N ASN A 151 -11.05 -3.60 4.07
CA ASN A 151 -11.84 -4.63 4.74
C ASN A 151 -13.33 -4.44 4.48
N ASP A 152 -13.85 -3.21 4.49
CA ASP A 152 -15.26 -2.95 4.18
C ASP A 152 -15.62 -3.36 2.74
N GLN A 153 -14.68 -3.21 1.79
CA GLN A 153 -14.85 -3.73 0.42
C GLN A 153 -14.81 -5.25 0.39
N LEU A 154 -13.86 -5.87 1.11
CA LEU A 154 -13.73 -7.32 1.18
C LEU A 154 -14.95 -7.97 1.81
N ASP A 155 -15.52 -7.36 2.84
CA ASP A 155 -16.72 -7.89 3.51
C ASP A 155 -17.94 -7.84 2.56
N PHE A 156 -18.05 -6.79 1.72
CA PHE A 156 -19.04 -6.75 0.64
C PHE A 156 -18.79 -7.83 -0.42
N ILE A 157 -17.54 -8.02 -0.83
CA ILE A 157 -17.16 -9.08 -1.78
C ILE A 157 -17.49 -10.47 -1.20
N LYS A 158 -17.27 -10.69 0.11
CA LYS A 158 -17.60 -11.95 0.76
C LYS A 158 -19.10 -12.24 0.71
N VAL A 159 -19.94 -11.23 0.90
CA VAL A 159 -21.40 -11.43 0.87
C VAL A 159 -21.93 -11.66 -0.55
N HIS A 160 -21.39 -10.95 -1.54
CA HIS A 160 -22.01 -10.88 -2.87
C HIS A 160 -21.27 -11.66 -3.97
N TYR A 161 -19.97 -11.93 -3.81
CA TYR A 161 -19.09 -12.45 -4.86
C TYR A 161 -18.24 -13.65 -4.44
N THR A 162 -18.52 -14.29 -3.29
CA THR A 162 -17.72 -15.44 -2.80
C THR A 162 -17.61 -16.55 -3.85
N GLU A 163 -18.72 -16.95 -4.48
CA GLU A 163 -18.71 -18.00 -5.51
C GLU A 163 -17.85 -17.62 -6.74
N GLU A 164 -17.88 -16.35 -7.15
CA GLU A 164 -17.06 -15.88 -8.25
C GLU A 164 -15.57 -15.87 -7.87
N VAL A 165 -15.25 -15.43 -6.66
CA VAL A 165 -13.88 -15.43 -6.14
C VAL A 165 -13.35 -16.86 -6.07
N ILE A 166 -14.10 -17.80 -5.49
CA ILE A 166 -13.71 -19.21 -5.40
C ILE A 166 -13.50 -19.79 -6.80
N ARG A 167 -14.40 -19.52 -7.75
CA ARG A 167 -14.26 -19.99 -9.14
C ARG A 167 -12.99 -19.45 -9.80
N LYS A 168 -12.67 -18.17 -9.61
CA LYS A 168 -11.44 -17.56 -10.13
C LYS A 168 -10.20 -18.14 -9.45
N LEU A 169 -10.25 -18.37 -8.14
CA LEU A 169 -9.16 -19.00 -7.39
C LEU A 169 -8.90 -20.44 -7.84
N LYS A 170 -9.94 -21.26 -8.02
CA LYS A 170 -9.84 -22.65 -8.53
C LYS A 170 -9.18 -22.70 -9.91
N ARG A 171 -9.51 -21.77 -10.82
CA ARG A 171 -8.86 -21.67 -12.15
C ARG A 171 -7.36 -21.37 -12.07
N LEU A 172 -6.92 -20.67 -11.02
CA LEU A 172 -5.51 -20.33 -10.81
C LEU A 172 -4.71 -21.44 -10.13
N CYS A 173 -5.39 -22.48 -9.65
CA CYS A 173 -4.84 -23.63 -8.96
C CYS A 173 -5.57 -24.91 -9.40
N PRO A 174 -5.36 -25.36 -10.65
CA PRO A 174 -6.09 -26.49 -11.22
C PRO A 174 -5.91 -27.80 -10.44
N ASP A 175 -4.79 -27.98 -9.72
CA ASP A 175 -4.54 -29.15 -8.88
C ASP A 175 -5.55 -29.30 -7.72
N TYR A 176 -6.19 -28.21 -7.28
CA TYR A 176 -7.26 -28.24 -6.28
C TYR A 176 -8.50 -28.98 -6.78
N GLN A 177 -8.76 -28.95 -8.09
CA GLN A 177 -9.94 -29.55 -8.72
C GLN A 177 -9.93 -31.10 -8.66
N ASN A 178 -8.75 -31.72 -8.63
CA ASN A 178 -8.58 -33.17 -8.56
C ASN A 178 -8.65 -33.73 -7.12
N SER A 179 -8.37 -32.91 -6.10
CA SER A 179 -8.46 -33.31 -4.69
C SER A 179 -9.91 -33.44 -4.20
N ASP A 180 -10.79 -32.52 -4.62
CA ASP A 180 -12.23 -32.59 -4.29
C ASP A 180 -12.91 -33.82 -4.93
N ALA A 181 -12.49 -34.23 -6.13
CA ALA A 181 -13.04 -35.39 -6.85
C ALA A 181 -12.61 -36.74 -6.23
N SER A 182 -11.41 -36.80 -5.65
CA SER A 182 -10.89 -37.98 -4.94
C SER A 182 -11.66 -38.23 -3.64
N ASN A 183 -11.95 -37.18 -2.86
CA ASN A 183 -12.67 -37.33 -1.59
C ASN A 183 -14.15 -37.67 -1.78
N SER A 184 -14.79 -37.18 -2.86
CA SER A 184 -16.16 -37.57 -3.23
C SER A 184 -16.31 -39.03 -3.67
N SER A 185 -15.22 -39.72 -4.00
CA SER A 185 -15.24 -41.11 -4.49
C SER A 185 -15.03 -42.14 -3.37
N THR A 186 -14.78 -41.69 -2.14
CA THR A 186 -14.48 -42.57 -0.99
C THR A 186 -15.69 -42.72 -0.05
N ASP A 187 -16.76 -41.98 -0.28
CA ASP A 187 -18.02 -42.00 0.50
C ASP A 187 -19.16 -42.78 -0.19
N ASN A 188 -18.86 -43.61 -1.20
CA ASN A 188 -19.81 -44.55 -1.82
C ASN A 188 -19.43 -46.01 -1.57
#